data_AF-A2YK82-F1
#
_entry.id   AF-A2YK82-F1
#
_cell.length_a   1.000
_cell.length_b   1.000
_cell.length_c   1.000
_cell.angle_alpha   90.00
_cell.angle_beta   90.00
_cell.angle_gamma   90.00
#
_symmetry.space_group_name_H-M   'P 1'
#
loop_
_entity.id
_entity.type
_entity.pdbx_description
1 polymer ?
#
loop_
_entity_poly.entity_id
_entity_poly.type
_entity_poly.pdbx_seq_one_letter_code
_entity_poly.pdbx_strand_id
1 'polypeptide(L)'
;MTCDVAPKLGFQKPSLIESRFFPALQGESTKMSASDPNSAIYVTDNSKQIKAKVNKYAFSGGQDTVELHRELGANLDVDVSIKYLNFFLQDDDELEHIKKEYKAGRMLTGEVKQRLIEVLSELVARHQRARAQVTEEMVDAFMAIRPLPNMFG
;
A
#
# COMPACT_ATOMS: atom_id res chain seq x y z
N MET A 1 -27.49 -0.88 7.97
CA MET A 1 -27.78 -1.81 9.09
C MET A 1 -27.48 -1.16 10.44
N THR A 2 -26.22 -1.01 10.88
CA THR A 2 -25.92 -0.50 12.23
C THR A 2 -26.45 0.91 12.49
N CYS A 3 -26.35 1.81 11.51
CA CYS A 3 -26.89 3.17 11.59
C CYS A 3 -28.42 3.23 11.74
N ASP A 4 -29.13 2.21 11.28
CA ASP A 4 -30.60 2.14 11.30
C ASP A 4 -31.13 1.63 12.65
N VAL A 5 -30.30 0.84 13.35
CA VAL A 5 -30.65 0.22 14.64
C VAL A 5 -30.26 1.11 15.83
N ALA A 6 -29.13 1.83 15.76
CA ALA A 6 -28.59 2.60 16.88
C ALA A 6 -29.61 3.56 17.55
N PRO A 7 -30.41 4.36 16.81
CA PRO A 7 -31.40 5.25 17.42
C PRO A 7 -32.52 4.51 18.17
N LYS A 8 -32.90 3.31 17.71
CA LYS A 8 -33.95 2.50 18.34
C LYS A 8 -33.52 1.96 19.71
N LEU A 9 -32.21 1.89 19.94
CA LEU A 9 -31.60 1.45 21.20
C LEU A 9 -31.14 2.64 22.07
N GLY A 10 -31.42 3.89 21.68
CA GLY A 10 -30.97 5.09 22.39
C GLY A 10 -29.49 5.43 22.19
N PHE A 11 -28.82 4.82 21.21
CA PHE A 11 -27.42 5.10 20.88
C PHE A 11 -27.29 6.12 19.75
N GLN A 12 -26.13 6.79 19.70
CA GLN A 12 -25.75 7.63 18.57
C GLN A 12 -25.39 6.78 17.36
N LYS A 13 -25.66 7.31 16.15
CA LYS A 13 -25.27 6.66 14.91
C LYS A 13 -23.74 6.69 14.77
N PRO A 14 -23.10 5.59 14.36
CA PRO A 14 -21.68 5.61 14.08
C PRO A 14 -21.38 6.45 12.83
N SER A 15 -20.25 7.15 12.83
CA SER A 15 -19.66 7.75 11.63
C SER A 15 -18.75 6.75 10.94
N LEU A 16 -18.60 6.87 9.62
CA LEU A 16 -17.79 5.97 8.79
C LEU A 16 -16.82 6.80 7.95
N ILE A 17 -15.59 6.31 7.82
CA ILE A 17 -14.59 6.82 6.87
C ILE A 17 -14.28 5.67 5.90
N GLU A 18 -14.66 5.84 4.64
CA GLU A 18 -14.49 4.82 3.60
C GLU A 18 -13.19 5.03 2.84
N SER A 19 -12.37 3.98 2.77
CA SER A 19 -11.09 4.00 2.05
C SER A 19 -11.20 3.20 0.76
N ARG A 20 -10.41 3.59 -0.26
CA ARG A 20 -10.29 2.82 -1.50
C ARG A 20 -9.49 1.54 -1.24
N PHE A 21 -9.78 0.48 -2.00
CA PHE A 21 -9.01 -0.76 -1.93
C PHE A 21 -7.62 -0.57 -2.52
N PHE A 22 -6.67 -1.27 -1.92
CA PHE A 22 -5.33 -1.42 -2.47
C PHE A 22 -5.31 -2.55 -3.51
N PRO A 23 -4.78 -2.30 -4.73
CA PRO A 23 -4.83 -3.31 -5.79
C PRO A 23 -3.87 -4.47 -5.51
N ALA A 24 -4.19 -5.66 -6.04
CA ALA A 24 -3.23 -6.75 -6.07
C ALA A 24 -2.04 -6.42 -6.99
N LEU A 25 -0.92 -7.11 -6.78
CA LEU A 25 0.27 -6.91 -7.62
C LEU A 25 -0.05 -7.17 -9.11
N GLN A 26 -0.86 -8.18 -9.43
CA GLN A 26 -1.15 -8.54 -10.81
C GLN A 26 -2.13 -7.60 -11.52
N GLY A 27 -2.76 -6.65 -10.84
CA GLY A 27 -3.66 -5.69 -11.48
C GLY A 27 -4.75 -5.11 -10.57
N GLU A 28 -5.50 -4.16 -11.12
CA GLU A 28 -6.54 -3.41 -10.39
C GLU A 28 -7.85 -4.19 -10.18
N SER A 29 -8.17 -5.13 -11.07
CA SER A 29 -9.42 -5.90 -11.01
C SER A 29 -9.39 -7.00 -9.95
N THR A 30 -8.24 -7.27 -9.34
CA THR A 30 -8.07 -8.31 -8.33
C THR A 30 -7.69 -7.70 -6.98
N LYS A 31 -8.27 -8.27 -5.91
CA LYS A 31 -7.92 -7.92 -4.53
C LYS A 31 -6.74 -8.77 -4.08
N MET A 32 -5.87 -8.19 -3.24
CA MET A 32 -4.85 -8.97 -2.55
C MET A 32 -5.50 -10.11 -1.78
N SER A 33 -4.98 -11.33 -1.93
CA SER A 33 -5.49 -12.49 -1.24
C SER A 33 -4.37 -13.25 -0.54
N ALA A 34 -4.58 -13.61 0.72
CA ALA A 34 -3.65 -14.47 1.45
C ALA A 34 -3.49 -15.85 0.80
N SER A 35 -4.45 -16.28 -0.03
CA SER A 35 -4.40 -17.54 -0.77
C SER A 35 -3.52 -17.52 -2.03
N ASP A 36 -3.14 -16.34 -2.54
CA ASP A 36 -2.07 -16.20 -3.55
C ASP A 36 -0.92 -15.37 -2.97
N PRO A 37 0.17 -16.03 -2.51
CA PRO A 37 1.33 -15.36 -1.93
C PRO A 37 2.02 -14.36 -2.86
N ASN A 38 1.78 -14.44 -4.17
CA ASN A 38 2.37 -13.53 -5.16
C ASN A 38 1.47 -12.32 -5.45
N SER A 39 0.24 -12.31 -4.93
CA SER A 39 -0.70 -11.19 -5.12
C SER A 39 -0.45 -10.00 -4.21
N ALA A 40 0.34 -10.20 -3.14
CA ALA A 40 0.53 -9.21 -2.09
C ALA A 40 1.99 -9.14 -1.61
N ILE A 41 2.34 -7.97 -1.08
CA ILE A 41 3.54 -7.77 -0.26
C ILE A 41 3.13 -7.96 1.19
N TYR A 42 3.70 -8.96 1.85
CA TYR A 42 3.42 -9.22 3.27
C TYR A 42 4.36 -8.40 4.15
N VAL A 43 3.88 -8.01 5.32
CA VAL A 43 4.69 -7.33 6.36
C VAL A 43 5.81 -8.23 6.95
N THR A 44 5.80 -9.52 6.60
CA THR A 44 6.84 -10.50 6.94
C THR A 44 7.81 -10.76 5.80
N ASP A 45 7.59 -10.19 4.61
CA ASP A 45 8.52 -10.34 3.49
C ASP A 45 9.85 -9.63 3.80
N ASN A 46 10.96 -10.22 3.40
CA ASN A 46 12.26 -9.56 3.43
C ASN A 46 12.50 -8.72 2.17
N SER A 47 13.50 -7.83 2.19
CA SER A 47 13.78 -6.92 1.07
C SER A 47 14.01 -7.63 -0.27
N LYS A 48 14.57 -8.85 -0.27
CA LYS A 48 14.77 -9.63 -1.51
C LYS A 48 13.43 -10.15 -2.06
N GLN A 49 12.53 -10.59 -1.18
CA GLN A 49 11.18 -11.02 -1.56
C GLN A 49 10.36 -9.85 -2.09
N ILE A 50 10.40 -8.69 -1.42
CA ILE A 50 9.73 -7.46 -1.88
C ILE A 50 10.22 -7.09 -3.27
N LYS A 51 11.54 -7.02 -3.47
CA LYS A 51 12.15 -6.74 -4.77
C LYS A 51 11.70 -7.73 -5.84
N ALA A 52 11.74 -9.04 -5.55
CA ALA A 52 11.35 -10.07 -6.49
C ALA A 52 9.86 -9.95 -6.88
N LYS A 53 8.99 -9.70 -5.91
CA LYS A 53 7.55 -9.59 -6.13
C LYS A 53 7.18 -8.36 -6.94
N VAL A 54 7.72 -7.19 -6.60
CA VAL A 54 7.48 -5.96 -7.37
C VAL A 54 7.99 -6.10 -8.81
N ASN A 55 9.19 -6.61 -8.99
CA ASN A 55 9.76 -6.74 -10.34
C ASN A 55 8.99 -7.74 -11.21
N LYS A 56 8.62 -8.90 -10.66
CA LYS A 56 8.00 -9.99 -11.44
C LYS A 56 6.48 -9.88 -11.57
N TYR A 57 5.79 -9.43 -10.53
CA TYR A 57 4.33 -9.55 -10.43
C TYR A 57 3.60 -8.22 -10.44
N ALA A 58 4.24 -7.09 -10.11
CA ALA A 58 3.58 -5.79 -10.19
C ALA A 58 3.31 -5.44 -11.66
N PHE A 59 2.02 -5.37 -12.02
CA PHE A 59 1.58 -4.99 -13.35
C PHE A 59 2.06 -3.57 -13.70
N SER A 60 2.59 -3.43 -14.90
CA SER A 60 3.15 -2.19 -15.42
C SER A 60 2.21 -1.58 -16.46
N GLY A 61 2.03 -0.27 -16.40
CA GLY A 61 1.41 0.51 -17.48
C GLY A 61 2.41 1.01 -18.53
N GLY A 62 3.70 0.71 -18.39
CA GLY A 62 4.75 0.99 -19.37
C GLY A 62 4.66 0.09 -20.62
N GLN A 63 5.51 0.37 -21.60
CA GLN A 63 5.53 -0.34 -22.88
C GLN A 63 6.50 -1.52 -22.85
N ASP A 64 6.34 -2.44 -23.81
CA ASP A 64 7.15 -3.67 -23.90
C ASP A 64 8.64 -3.40 -24.21
N THR A 65 8.93 -2.36 -24.99
CA THR A 65 10.30 -1.97 -25.34
C THR A 65 10.63 -0.55 -24.87
N VAL A 66 11.92 -0.28 -24.69
CA VAL A 66 12.39 1.04 -24.25
C VAL A 66 12.08 2.10 -25.30
N GLU A 67 12.25 1.79 -26.58
CA GLU A 67 11.98 2.70 -27.69
C GLU A 67 10.51 3.12 -27.69
N LEU A 68 9.61 2.14 -27.59
CA LEU A 68 8.17 2.38 -27.56
C LEU A 68 7.78 3.16 -26.29
N HIS A 69 8.42 2.85 -25.16
CA HIS A 69 8.16 3.57 -23.91
C HIS A 69 8.60 5.03 -23.97
N ARG A 70 9.73 5.32 -24.62
CA ARG A 70 10.23 6.68 -24.82
C ARG A 70 9.32 7.48 -25.75
N GLU A 71 8.68 6.82 -26.72
CA GLU A 71 7.77 7.43 -27.68
C GLU A 71 6.36 7.64 -27.11
N LEU A 72 5.77 6.61 -26.49
CA LEU A 72 4.37 6.58 -26.07
C LEU A 72 4.16 6.83 -24.57
N GLY A 73 5.20 6.69 -23.75
CA GLY A 73 5.11 6.80 -22.31
C GLY A 73 4.34 5.66 -21.62
N ALA A 74 3.98 5.89 -20.35
CA ALA A 74 3.25 4.94 -19.52
C ALA A 74 1.78 5.32 -19.30
N ASN A 75 0.90 4.32 -19.21
CA ASN A 75 -0.46 4.49 -18.71
C ASN A 75 -0.50 4.37 -17.17
N LEU A 76 -0.60 5.52 -16.50
CA LEU A 76 -0.62 5.58 -15.03
C LEU A 76 -1.89 4.98 -14.41
N ASP A 77 -3.01 4.93 -15.15
CA ASP A 77 -4.30 4.49 -14.61
C ASP A 77 -4.30 2.98 -14.32
N VAL A 78 -3.47 2.21 -15.03
CA VAL A 78 -3.37 0.75 -14.86
C VAL A 78 -2.12 0.33 -14.09
N ASP A 79 -1.13 1.22 -13.92
CA ASP A 79 0.15 0.89 -13.31
C ASP A 79 0.03 0.67 -11.79
N VAL A 80 0.30 -0.55 -11.35
CA VAL A 80 0.19 -0.92 -9.93
C VAL A 80 1.27 -0.26 -9.10
N SER A 81 2.46 -0.01 -9.68
CA SER A 81 3.56 0.59 -8.94
C SER A 81 3.27 2.05 -8.57
N ILE A 82 2.69 2.81 -9.51
CA ILE A 82 2.22 4.18 -9.27
C ILE A 82 1.10 4.21 -8.23
N LYS A 83 0.18 3.25 -8.28
CA LYS A 83 -0.88 3.13 -7.27
C LYS A 83 -0.29 2.92 -5.88
N TYR A 84 0.68 2.02 -5.74
CA TYR A 84 1.33 1.78 -4.46
C TYR A 84 2.09 3.01 -3.96
N LEU A 85 2.80 3.71 -4.85
CA LEU A 85 3.47 4.97 -4.52
C LEU A 85 2.48 6.04 -4.04
N ASN A 86 1.30 6.18 -4.66
CA ASN A 86 0.26 7.10 -4.18
C ASN A 86 -0.18 6.84 -2.73
N PHE A 87 -0.07 5.60 -2.22
CA PHE A 87 -0.46 5.27 -0.85
C PHE A 87 0.69 5.42 0.16
N PHE A 88 1.93 5.18 -0.26
CA PHE A 88 3.05 5.01 0.68
C PHE A 88 4.18 6.04 0.54
N LEU A 89 4.29 6.70 -0.61
CA LEU A 89 5.23 7.81 -0.76
C LEU A 89 4.61 9.04 -0.12
N GLN A 90 5.31 9.63 0.86
CA GLN A 90 4.81 10.77 1.64
C GLN A 90 5.15 12.13 1.03
N ASP A 91 6.02 12.15 0.02
CA ASP A 91 6.43 13.35 -0.70
C ASP A 91 5.57 13.52 -1.96
N ASP A 92 4.62 14.45 -1.91
CA ASP A 92 3.69 14.74 -3.00
C ASP A 92 4.40 15.32 -4.23
N ASP A 93 5.44 16.12 -4.04
CA ASP A 93 6.21 16.72 -5.15
C ASP A 93 7.02 15.64 -5.88
N GLU A 94 7.63 14.72 -5.14
CA GLU A 94 8.32 13.57 -5.70
C GLU A 94 7.36 12.67 -6.48
N LEU A 95 6.19 12.38 -5.90
CA LEU A 95 5.17 11.55 -6.54
C LEU A 95 4.68 12.16 -7.85
N GLU A 96 4.43 13.46 -7.87
CA GLU A 96 4.00 14.16 -9.09
C GLU A 96 5.10 14.21 -10.15
N HIS A 97 6.36 14.38 -9.72
CA HIS A 97 7.51 14.27 -10.61
C HIS A 97 7.59 12.89 -11.27
N ILE A 98 7.51 11.80 -10.48
CA ILE A 98 7.54 10.43 -10.99
C ILE A 98 6.40 10.21 -12.01
N LYS A 99 5.16 10.61 -11.68
CA LYS A 99 4.02 10.48 -12.60
C LYS A 99 4.26 11.21 -13.92
N LYS A 100 4.75 12.44 -13.86
CA LYS A 100 5.02 13.27 -15.04
C LYS A 100 6.11 12.68 -15.92
N GLU A 101 7.23 12.25 -15.34
CA GLU A 101 8.35 11.69 -16.08
C GLU A 101 8.02 10.31 -16.67
N TYR A 102 7.30 9.47 -15.93
CA TYR A 102 6.90 8.14 -16.37
C TYR A 102 5.83 8.20 -17.47
N LYS A 103 4.82 9.06 -17.31
CA LYS A 103 3.81 9.30 -18.35
C LYS A 103 4.40 9.85 -19.64
N ALA A 104 5.47 10.64 -19.54
CA ALA A 104 6.17 11.17 -20.71
C ALA A 104 7.25 10.23 -21.29
N GLY A 105 7.42 9.02 -20.74
CA GLY A 105 8.44 8.06 -21.19
C GLY A 105 9.87 8.43 -20.81
N ARG A 106 10.08 9.48 -19.99
CA ARG A 106 11.41 9.93 -19.53
C ARG A 106 11.95 9.09 -18.37
N MET A 107 11.08 8.59 -17.51
CA MET A 107 11.42 7.59 -16.51
C MET A 107 10.97 6.21 -17.01
N LEU A 108 11.78 5.17 -16.83
CA LEU A 108 11.44 3.80 -17.22
C LEU A 108 10.69 3.06 -16.11
N THR A 109 9.92 2.04 -16.47
CA THR A 109 9.24 1.13 -15.53
C THR A 109 10.15 0.60 -14.43
N GLY A 110 11.40 0.25 -14.78
CA GLY A 110 12.38 -0.28 -13.83
C GLY A 110 12.77 0.75 -12.75
N GLU A 111 12.84 2.03 -13.11
CA GLU A 111 13.17 3.12 -12.18
C GLU A 111 12.02 3.37 -11.20
N VAL A 112 10.77 3.40 -11.70
CA VAL A 112 9.56 3.52 -10.87
C VAL A 112 9.45 2.34 -9.89
N LYS A 113 9.65 1.11 -10.38
CA LYS A 113 9.63 -0.09 -9.54
C LYS A 113 10.74 -0.08 -8.49
N GLN A 114 11.94 0.39 -8.85
CA GLN A 114 13.06 0.51 -7.91
C GLN A 114 12.70 1.48 -6.77
N ARG A 115 12.11 2.63 -7.09
CA ARG A 115 11.66 3.57 -6.08
C ARG A 115 10.58 2.97 -5.16
N LEU A 116 9.62 2.25 -5.73
CA LEU A 116 8.62 1.54 -4.94
C LEU A 116 9.23 0.51 -4.00
N ILE A 117 10.21 -0.27 -4.47
CA ILE A 117 10.89 -1.28 -3.67
C ILE A 117 11.55 -0.64 -2.44
N GLU A 118 12.17 0.52 -2.58
CA GLU A 118 12.79 1.25 -1.48
C GLU A 118 11.76 1.65 -0.42
N VAL A 119 10.68 2.33 -0.86
CA VAL A 119 9.58 2.77 0.02
C VAL A 119 8.97 1.59 0.78
N LEU A 120 8.64 0.50 0.08
CA LEU A 120 8.05 -0.68 0.70
C LEU A 120 9.03 -1.40 1.63
N SER A 121 10.31 -1.50 1.24
CA SER A 121 11.32 -2.17 2.06
C SER A 121 11.54 -1.43 3.37
N GLU A 122 11.57 -0.09 3.34
CA GLU A 122 11.67 0.72 4.55
C GLU A 122 10.43 0.60 5.44
N LEU A 123 9.23 0.66 4.84
CA LEU A 123 7.96 0.51 5.54
C LEU A 123 7.90 -0.83 6.29
N VAL A 124 8.19 -1.94 5.59
CA VAL A 124 8.17 -3.28 6.16
C VAL A 124 9.26 -3.43 7.23
N ALA A 125 10.47 -2.92 7.00
CA ALA A 125 11.54 -2.97 8.00
C ALA A 125 11.22 -2.16 9.26
N ARG A 126 10.55 -1.00 9.15
CA ARG A 126 10.04 -0.27 10.32
C ARG A 126 8.98 -1.07 11.06
N HIS A 127 8.02 -1.66 10.35
CA HIS A 127 6.99 -2.49 10.95
C HIS A 127 7.59 -3.69 11.70
N GLN A 128 8.54 -4.40 11.10
CA GLN A 128 9.21 -5.55 11.71
C GLN A 128 9.97 -5.17 12.98
N ARG A 129 10.68 -4.02 12.98
CA ARG A 129 11.34 -3.49 14.17
C ARG A 129 10.34 -3.17 15.28
N ALA A 130 9.24 -2.49 14.96
CA ALA A 130 8.19 -2.18 15.93
C ALA A 130 7.53 -3.46 16.47
N ARG A 131 7.21 -4.42 15.59
CA ARG A 131 6.61 -5.71 15.97
C ARG A 131 7.54 -6.53 16.87
N ALA A 132 8.85 -6.49 16.65
CA ALA A 132 9.83 -7.21 17.48
C ALA A 132 9.92 -6.66 18.92
N GLN A 133 9.45 -5.44 19.16
CA GLN A 133 9.39 -4.83 20.50
C GLN A 133 8.11 -5.18 21.25
N VAL A 134 7.12 -5.81 20.60
CA VAL A 134 5.85 -6.19 21.23
C VAL A 134 6.07 -7.42 22.10
N THR A 135 5.85 -7.28 23.42
CA THR A 135 5.95 -8.38 24.39
C THR A 135 4.59 -9.00 24.68
N GLU A 136 4.58 -10.17 25.33
CA GLU A 136 3.34 -10.81 25.78
C GLU A 136 2.59 -9.93 26.79
N GLU A 137 3.31 -9.28 27.72
CA GLU A 137 2.72 -8.37 28.69
C GLU A 137 2.07 -7.15 28.01
N MET A 138 2.66 -6.66 26.92
CA MET A 138 2.04 -5.60 26.13
C MET A 138 0.74 -6.10 25.50
N VAL A 139 0.73 -7.29 24.88
CA VAL A 139 -0.48 -7.87 24.28
C VAL A 139 -1.56 -8.05 25.34
N ASP A 140 -1.23 -8.64 26.48
CA ASP A 140 -2.15 -8.83 27.60
C ASP A 140 -2.71 -7.49 28.09
N ALA A 141 -1.85 -6.48 28.22
CA ALA A 141 -2.28 -5.15 28.61
C ALA A 141 -3.26 -4.57 27.57
N PHE A 142 -2.96 -4.64 26.28
CA PHE A 142 -3.85 -4.14 25.21
C PHE A 142 -5.19 -4.91 25.11
N MET A 143 -5.20 -6.20 25.45
CA MET A 143 -6.39 -7.06 25.41
C MET A 143 -7.19 -7.07 26.72
N ALA A 144 -6.62 -6.56 27.82
CA ALA A 144 -7.29 -6.48 29.11
C ALA A 144 -8.43 -5.45 29.13
N ILE A 145 -9.54 -5.80 29.78
CA ILE A 145 -10.61 -4.85 30.08
C ILE A 145 -10.10 -3.86 31.12
N ARG A 146 -9.92 -2.60 30.71
CA ARG A 146 -9.44 -1.53 31.58
C ARG A 146 -10.02 -0.18 31.15
N PRO A 147 -10.15 0.78 32.07
CA PRO A 147 -10.45 2.16 31.69
C PRO A 147 -9.30 2.70 30.83
N LEU A 148 -9.65 3.34 29.71
CA LEU A 148 -8.68 4.04 28.88
C LEU A 148 -8.38 5.41 29.49
N PRO A 149 -7.15 5.93 29.32
CA PRO A 149 -6.86 7.31 29.69
C PRO A 149 -7.82 8.25 28.93
N ASN A 150 -8.38 9.23 29.64
CA ASN A 150 -9.27 10.22 29.04
C ASN A 150 -8.48 11.02 27.99
N MET A 151 -8.63 10.67 26.71
CA MET A 151 -7.96 11.37 25.60
C MET A 151 -8.68 12.68 25.21
N PHE A 152 -9.84 12.94 25.80
CA PHE A 152 -10.65 14.13 25.60
C PHE A 152 -11.10 14.62 26.98
N GLY A 153 -10.17 15.24 27.71
CA GLY A 153 -10.47 16.07 28.88
C GLY A 153 -10.69 17.51 28.45
#